data_AF-A0ABD2WH55-F1
#
_entry.id   AF-A0ABD2WH55-F1
#
_cell.length_a   1.000
_cell.length_b   1.000
_cell.length_c   1.000
_cell.angle_alpha   90.00
_cell.angle_beta   90.00
_cell.angle_gamma   90.00
#
_symmetry.space_group_name_H-M   'P 1'
#
loop_
_entity.id
_entity.type
_entity.pdbx_description
1 polymer ?
#
loop_
_entity_poly.entity_id
_entity_poly.type
_entity_poly.pdbx_seq_one_letter_code
_entity_poly.pdbx_strand_id
1 'polypeptide(L)'
;MRQLVVLIAVSTALHVKHSNLPVEKETFIDHAFLLSKLWNMGIRRVANKLLENYLKDRYPVVKVNDVKSLPVCTNIGVPQGSILGPLLLILFVNDLL
;
A
#
# COMPACT_ATOMS: atom_id res chain seq x y z
N MET A 1 4.04 -0.88 17.00
CA MET A 1 4.15 -0.91 15.52
C MET A 1 3.27 -1.97 14.85
N ARG A 2 3.18 -3.22 15.35
CA ARG A 2 2.30 -4.26 14.74
C ARG A 2 0.79 -3.99 14.82
N GLN A 3 0.32 -3.19 15.79
CA GLN A 3 -1.12 -2.91 15.93
C GLN A 3 -1.62 -1.72 15.08
N LEU A 4 -0.75 -0.77 14.72
CA LEU A 4 -1.16 0.46 14.04
C LEU A 4 -1.54 0.21 12.57
N VAL A 5 -0.83 -0.70 11.89
CA VAL A 5 -1.10 -1.05 10.50
C VAL A 5 -2.36 -1.92 10.35
N VAL A 6 -2.71 -2.70 11.38
CA VAL A 6 -3.95 -3.48 11.42
C VAL A 6 -5.16 -2.56 11.57
N LEU A 7 -5.06 -1.52 12.39
CA LEU A 7 -6.15 -0.56 12.61
C LEU A 7 -6.56 0.19 11.34
N ILE A 8 -5.57 0.56 10.51
CA ILE A 8 -5.78 1.23 9.23
C ILE A 8 -6.50 0.33 8.22
N ALA A 9 -6.08 -0.94 8.10
CA ALA A 9 -6.72 -1.91 7.20
C ALA A 9 -8.14 -2.30 7.67
N VAL A 10 -8.39 -2.28 8.98
CA VAL A 10 -9.74 -2.48 9.56
C VAL A 10 -10.66 -1.29 9.28
N SER A 11 -10.13 -0.05 9.32
CA SER A 11 -10.90 1.17 9.00
C SER A 11 -11.33 1.26 7.53
N THR A 12 -10.56 0.67 6.60
CA THR A 12 -10.94 0.60 5.18
C THR A 12 -11.93 -0.53 4.87
N ALA A 13 -11.97 -1.59 5.70
CA ALA A 13 -12.90 -2.72 5.55
C ALA A 13 -14.26 -2.50 6.22
N LEU A 14 -14.34 -1.65 7.24
CA LEU A 14 -15.59 -1.18 7.86
C LEU A 14 -15.91 0.20 7.29
N HIS A 15 -17.06 0.36 6.65
CA HIS A 15 -17.49 1.59 5.99
C HIS A 15 -17.68 2.78 6.97
N VAL A 16 -16.60 3.34 7.54
CA VAL A 16 -16.67 4.53 8.39
C VAL A 16 -16.58 5.76 7.49
N LYS A 17 -17.73 6.12 6.91
CA LYS A 17 -17.99 7.51 6.54
C LYS A 17 -18.14 8.29 7.85
N HIS A 18 -17.06 8.84 8.40
CA HIS A 18 -17.17 10.07 9.19
C HIS A 18 -15.80 10.69 9.46
N SER A 19 -15.77 12.01 9.29
CA SER A 19 -14.86 13.00 9.85
C SER A 19 -13.63 13.40 9.02
N ASN A 20 -13.63 14.70 8.69
CA ASN A 20 -12.54 15.49 8.13
C ASN A 20 -11.38 15.62 9.13
N LEU A 21 -10.68 14.52 9.45
CA LEU A 21 -9.49 14.56 10.29
C LEU A 21 -8.22 14.65 9.43
N PRO A 22 -7.31 15.62 9.65
CA PRO A 22 -6.10 15.81 8.85
C PRO A 22 -4.97 14.83 9.25
N VAL A 23 -5.29 13.57 9.56
CA VAL A 23 -4.33 12.61 10.12
C VAL A 23 -3.86 11.55 9.10
N GLU A 24 -4.46 11.46 7.91
CA GLU A 24 -4.37 10.21 7.14
C GLU A 24 -3.53 10.25 5.86
N LYS A 25 -2.77 11.31 5.54
CA LYS A 25 -1.99 11.33 4.30
C LYS A 25 -0.58 10.71 4.38
N GLU A 26 -0.06 10.46 5.57
CA GLU A 26 1.38 10.23 5.76
C GLU A 26 1.85 8.77 5.66
N THR A 27 0.95 7.78 5.50
CA THR A 27 1.35 6.35 5.57
C THR A 27 0.83 5.46 4.43
N PHE A 28 0.35 6.04 3.34
CA PHE A 28 -0.17 5.29 2.20
C PHE A 28 0.71 5.46 0.95
N ILE A 29 1.29 4.35 0.48
CA ILE A 29 2.02 4.29 -0.79
C ILE A 29 0.99 4.18 -1.91
N ASP A 30 0.64 5.27 -2.58
CA ASP A 30 -0.20 5.21 -3.78
C ASP A 30 0.53 4.51 -4.93
N HIS A 31 -0.11 3.51 -5.55
CA HIS A 31 0.52 2.71 -6.60
C HIS A 31 0.86 3.52 -7.84
N ALA A 32 -0.03 4.41 -8.28
CA ALA A 32 0.16 5.20 -9.48
C ALA A 32 1.31 6.21 -9.30
N PHE A 33 1.35 6.87 -8.14
CA PHE A 33 2.45 7.77 -7.78
C PHE A 33 3.78 7.03 -7.66
N LEU A 34 3.81 5.88 -6.98
CA LEU A 34 5.02 5.06 -6.89
C LEU A 34 5.53 4.63 -8.26
N LEU A 35 4.66 4.11 -9.14
CA LEU A 35 5.06 3.68 -10.49
C LEU A 35 5.58 4.82 -11.36
N SER A 36 4.96 6.00 -11.25
CA SER A 36 5.42 7.23 -11.92
C SER A 36 6.79 7.68 -11.41
N LYS A 37 6.99 7.64 -10.08
CA LYS A 37 8.28 7.97 -9.47
C LYS A 37 9.37 7.00 -9.92
N LEU A 38 9.12 5.70 -9.88
CA LEU A 38 10.08 4.68 -10.33
C LEU A 38 10.43 4.86 -11.82
N TRP A 39 9.45 5.24 -12.65
CA TRP A 39 9.70 5.58 -14.06
C TRP A 39 10.66 6.76 -14.21
N ASN A 40 10.48 7.82 -13.42
CA ASN A 40 11.35 8.99 -13.41
C ASN A 40 12.76 8.68 -12.88
N MET A 41 12.89 7.71 -11.96
CA MET A 41 14.18 7.18 -11.49
C MET A 41 14.89 6.29 -12.53
N GLY A 42 14.27 6.01 -13.68
CA GLY A 42 14.85 5.22 -14.76
C GLY A 42 14.42 3.74 -14.78
N ILE A 43 13.56 3.29 -13.87
CA ILE A 43 12.99 1.94 -13.89
C ILE A 43 11.87 1.93 -14.95
N ARG A 44 12.19 1.42 -16.14
CA ARG A 44 11.33 1.51 -17.34
C ARG A 44 11.01 0.13 -17.93
N ARG A 45 10.08 0.12 -18.88
CA ARG A 45 9.70 -1.04 -19.71
C ARG A 45 9.37 -2.27 -18.83
N VAL A 46 10.10 -3.37 -19.03
CA VAL A 46 9.84 -4.67 -18.40
C VAL A 46 9.90 -4.59 -16.88
N ALA A 47 10.87 -3.86 -16.31
CA ALA A 47 10.98 -3.72 -14.86
C ALA A 47 9.80 -2.96 -14.27
N ASN A 48 9.39 -1.85 -14.90
CA ASN A 48 8.21 -1.09 -14.47
C ASN A 48 6.93 -1.93 -14.59
N LYS A 49 6.77 -2.67 -15.69
CA LYS A 49 5.64 -3.60 -15.92
C LYS A 49 5.58 -4.70 -14.87
N LEU A 50 6.73 -5.23 -14.46
CA LEU A 50 6.82 -6.24 -13.41
C LEU A 50 6.35 -5.66 -12.07
N LEU A 51 6.75 -4.43 -11.74
CA LEU A 51 6.31 -3.74 -10.52
C LEU A 51 4.82 -3.36 -10.57
N GLU A 52 4.32 -2.94 -11.73
CA GLU A 52 2.89 -2.71 -11.96
C GLU A 52 2.10 -3.98 -11.68
N ASN A 53 2.47 -5.11 -12.31
CA ASN A 53 1.83 -6.41 -12.07
C ASN A 53 1.99 -6.90 -10.62
N TYR A 54 3.09 -6.53 -9.96
CA TYR A 54 3.32 -6.85 -8.57
C TYR A 54 2.37 -6.10 -7.62
N LEU A 55 1.98 -4.87 -7.95
CA LEU A 55 1.13 -4.02 -7.12
C LEU A 55 -0.36 -4.14 -7.46
N LYS A 56 -0.69 -4.41 -8.73
CA LYS A 56 -2.06 -4.45 -9.26
C LYS A 56 -2.85 -5.67 -8.77
N ASP A 57 -4.18 -5.50 -8.72
CA ASP A 57 -5.17 -6.56 -8.46
C ASP A 57 -4.89 -7.32 -7.14
N ARG A 58 -4.52 -6.56 -6.11
CA ARG A 58 -4.27 -7.08 -4.76
C ARG A 58 -5.51 -6.97 -3.90
N TYR A 59 -5.90 -8.11 -3.35
CA TYR A 59 -7.07 -8.24 -2.47
C TYR A 59 -6.61 -8.71 -1.09
N PRO A 60 -6.00 -7.84 -0.28
CA PRO A 60 -5.61 -8.20 1.07
C PRO A 60 -6.83 -8.58 1.91
N VAL A 61 -6.62 -9.55 2.80
CA VAL A 61 -7.60 -9.96 3.81
C VAL A 61 -6.92 -9.89 5.17
N VAL A 62 -7.60 -9.30 6.14
CA VAL A 62 -7.13 -9.20 7.51
C VAL A 62 -7.91 -10.18 8.37
N LYS A 63 -7.20 -10.96 9.19
CA LYS A 63 -7.80 -11.81 10.23
C LYS A 63 -7.47 -11.22 11.60
N VAL A 64 -8.49 -10.95 12.40
CA VAL A 64 -8.37 -10.55 13.81
C VAL A 64 -9.15 -11.55 14.65
N ASN A 65 -8.45 -12.25 15.55
CA ASN A 65 -8.99 -13.42 16.25
C ASN A 65 -9.57 -14.42 15.25
N ASP A 66 -10.85 -14.77 15.35
CA ASP A 66 -11.51 -15.71 14.42
C ASP A 66 -12.31 -15.06 13.30
N VAL A 67 -12.27 -13.72 13.20
CA VAL A 67 -12.99 -12.97 12.17
C VAL A 67 -12.03 -12.59 11.03
N LYS A 68 -12.47 -12.81 9.79
CA LYS A 68 -11.78 -12.38 8.56
C LYS A 68 -12.53 -11.23 7.90
N SER A 69 -11.80 -10.27 7.34
CA SER A 69 -12.38 -9.24 6.49
C SER A 69 -12.84 -9.83 5.15
N LEU A 70 -13.70 -9.10 4.45
CA LEU A 70 -13.92 -9.35 3.03
C LEU A 70 -12.66 -8.95 2.24
N PRO A 71 -12.35 -9.65 1.13
CA PRO A 71 -11.31 -9.22 0.21
C PRO A 71 -11.73 -7.92 -0.49
N VAL A 72 -10.90 -6.89 -0.39
CA VAL A 72 -11.13 -5.60 -1.05
C VAL A 72 -9.92 -5.28 -1.92
N CYS A 73 -10.16 -4.86 -3.16
CA CYS A 73 -9.06 -4.43 -4.03
C CYS A 73 -8.40 -3.18 -3.45
N THR A 74 -7.07 -3.18 -3.31
CA THR A 74 -6.32 -2.02 -2.83
C THR A 74 -5.41 -1.46 -3.91
N ASN A 75 -5.44 -0.13 -4.06
CA ASN A 75 -4.53 0.64 -4.91
C ASN A 75 -3.45 1.38 -4.09
N ILE A 76 -3.38 1.07 -2.79
CA ILE A 76 -2.46 1.69 -1.85
C ILE A 76 -1.69 0.61 -1.06
N GLY A 77 -0.47 0.94 -0.66
CA GLY A 77 0.42 0.08 0.11
C GLY A 77 1.17 -0.93 -0.75
N VAL A 78 1.92 -1.82 -0.09
CA VAL A 78 2.67 -2.91 -0.73
C VAL A 78 2.30 -4.23 -0.05
N PRO A 79 2.39 -5.38 -0.76
CA PRO A 79 2.13 -6.68 -0.14
C PRO A 79 3.04 -6.92 1.08
N GLN A 80 2.45 -7.08 2.26
CA GLN A 80 3.20 -7.38 3.49
C GLN A 80 3.78 -8.79 3.45
N GLY A 81 4.96 -8.99 4.04
CA GLY A 81 5.68 -10.28 4.02
C GLY A 81 6.46 -10.54 2.73
N SER A 82 6.50 -9.57 1.82
CA SER A 82 7.31 -9.62 0.60
C SER A 82 8.68 -9.00 0.81
N ILE A 83 9.67 -9.48 0.04
CA ILE A 83 11.02 -8.87 0.00
C ILE A 83 10.98 -7.52 -0.74
N LEU A 84 10.12 -7.38 -1.75
CA LEU A 84 10.00 -6.15 -2.54
C LEU A 84 9.30 -5.02 -1.79
N GLY A 85 8.44 -5.30 -0.80
CA GLY A 85 7.70 -4.29 -0.06
C GLY A 85 8.62 -3.25 0.61
N PRO A 86 9.59 -3.66 1.46
CA PRO A 86 10.56 -2.76 2.06
C PRO A 86 11.38 -1.97 1.04
N LEU A 87 11.80 -2.59 -0.06
CA LEU A 87 12.55 -1.92 -1.13
C LEU A 87 11.72 -0.80 -1.78
N LEU A 88 10.46 -1.09 -2.12
CA LEU A 88 9.55 -0.11 -2.71
C LEU A 88 9.23 1.04 -1.75
N LEU A 89 9.15 0.77 -0.45
CA LEU A 89 9.01 1.80 0.57
C LEU A 89 10.23 2.73 0.60
N ILE A 90 11.45 2.18 0.57
CA ILE A 90 12.68 2.99 0.55
C ILE A 90 12.71 3.88 -0.69
N LEU A 91 12.43 3.32 -1.87
CA LEU A 91 12.38 4.09 -3.13
C LEU A 91 11.29 5.17 -3.09
N PHE A 92 10.15 4.89 -2.47
CA PHE A 92 9.08 5.86 -2.30
C PHE A 92 9.52 7.07 -1.45
N VAL A 93 10.18 6.84 -0.32
CA VAL A 93 10.61 7.92 0.60
C VAL A 93 11.95 8.57 0.23
N ASN A 94 12.64 8.09 -0.81
CA ASN A 94 13.97 8.57 -1.19
C ASN A 94 14.06 10.07 -1.55
N ASP A 95 12.93 10.77 -1.73
CA ASP A 95 12.95 12.24 -1.96
C ASP A 95 12.78 13.04 -0.66
N LEU A 96 12.50 12.37 0.47
CA LEU A 96 12.29 12.95 1.80
C LEU A 96 13.53 12.81 2.70
N LEU A 97 14.54 12.05 2.26
CA LEU A 97 15.84 11.85 2.91
C LEU A 97 16.88 12.74 2.24
#